data_AF-A0A0M8SSB0-F1
#
_entry.id   AF-A0A0M8SSB0-F1
#
_cell.length_a   1.000
_cell.length_b   1.000
_cell.length_c   1.000
_cell.angle_alpha   90.00
_cell.angle_beta   90.00
_cell.angle_gamma   90.00
#
_symmetry.space_group_name_H-M   'P 1'
#
loop_
_entity.id
_entity.type
_entity.pdbx_description
1 polymer ?
#
loop_
_entity_poly.entity_id
_entity_poly.type
_entity_poly.pdbx_seq_one_letter_code
_entity_poly.pdbx_strand_id
1 'polypeptide(L)'
;MAQATRPQSAISLFATDGKPHPLQDTLLAATLILGAVAFVTGFFDNLHLLSSWTGLVGILTGAYGQFISVTTRERFALIIGLGASAIGFYLGMAHGGLFGGWLS
;
A
#
# COMPACT_ATOMS: atom_id res chain seq x y z
N MET A 1 28.01 -31.09 16.97
CA MET A 1 27.31 -30.78 15.70
C MET A 1 27.70 -29.37 15.30
N ALA A 2 28.66 -29.21 14.38
CA ALA A 2 29.09 -27.90 13.90
C ALA A 2 28.25 -27.54 12.67
N GLN A 3 27.19 -26.76 12.88
CA GLN A 3 26.38 -26.25 11.79
C GLN A 3 27.11 -25.03 11.21
N ALA A 4 27.72 -25.21 10.03
CA ALA A 4 28.28 -24.11 9.28
C ALA A 4 27.17 -23.09 8.98
N THR A 5 27.28 -21.90 9.55
CA THR A 5 26.47 -20.73 9.20
C THR A 5 26.75 -20.39 7.75
N ARG A 6 25.96 -20.95 6.84
CA ARG A 6 26.01 -20.55 5.43
C ARG A 6 25.63 -19.07 5.39
N PRO A 7 26.47 -18.17 4.85
CA PRO A 7 26.11 -16.77 4.75
C PRO A 7 24.82 -16.67 3.94
N GLN A 8 23.76 -16.22 4.61
CA GLN A 8 22.46 -16.02 3.97
C GLN A 8 22.66 -14.94 2.91
N SER A 9 22.56 -15.30 1.64
CA SER A 9 22.62 -14.34 0.53
C SER A 9 21.67 -13.19 0.83
N ALA A 10 22.14 -11.95 0.71
CA ALA A 10 21.35 -10.76 0.98
C ALA A 10 19.94 -10.89 0.40
N ILE A 11 18.91 -10.83 1.26
CA ILE A 11 17.52 -10.84 0.83
C ILE A 11 17.32 -9.59 -0.02
N SER A 12 17.26 -9.74 -1.34
CA SER A 12 17.05 -8.62 -2.26
C SER A 12 15.58 -8.19 -2.18
N LEU A 13 15.35 -6.93 -1.77
CA LEU A 13 14.01 -6.34 -1.69
C LEU A 13 13.30 -6.29 -3.06
N PHE A 14 14.07 -6.36 -4.14
CA PHE A 14 13.57 -6.34 -5.52
C PHE A 14 13.67 -7.71 -6.21
N ALA A 15 13.82 -8.79 -5.44
CA ALA A 15 13.83 -10.14 -6.00
C ALA A 15 12.52 -10.44 -6.75
N THR A 16 12.66 -10.94 -7.97
CA THR A 16 11.60 -11.43 -8.86
C THR A 16 11.90 -12.87 -9.27
N ASP A 17 10.87 -13.63 -9.62
CA ASP A 17 10.97 -15.01 -10.10
C ASP A 17 10.93 -15.13 -11.64
N GLY A 18 10.87 -13.99 -12.36
CA GLY A 18 10.89 -13.94 -13.82
C GLY A 18 9.60 -14.43 -14.50
N LYS A 19 8.53 -14.68 -13.74
CA LYS A 19 7.23 -15.10 -14.27
C LYS A 19 6.25 -13.92 -14.27
N PRO A 20 5.28 -13.89 -15.21
CA PRO A 20 4.24 -12.88 -15.20
C PRO A 20 3.25 -13.13 -14.05
N HIS A 21 2.99 -12.11 -13.24
CA HIS A 21 2.03 -12.12 -12.14
C HIS A 21 0.98 -11.02 -12.31
N PRO A 22 0.12 -11.10 -13.36
CA PRO A 22 -0.70 -9.97 -13.79
C PRO A 22 -1.65 -9.46 -12.69
N LEU A 23 -2.19 -10.35 -11.86
CA LEU A 23 -3.07 -9.95 -10.76
C LEU A 23 -2.31 -9.22 -9.65
N GLN A 24 -1.18 -9.78 -9.20
CA GLN A 24 -0.35 -9.21 -8.15
C GLN A 24 0.26 -7.88 -8.59
N ASP A 25 0.74 -7.79 -9.82
CA ASP A 25 1.29 -6.57 -10.40
C ASP A 25 0.21 -5.49 -10.54
N THR A 26 -1.01 -5.86 -10.92
CA THR A 26 -2.14 -4.92 -10.99
C THR A 26 -2.52 -4.39 -9.62
N LEU A 27 -2.62 -5.27 -8.61
CA LEU A 27 -2.92 -4.85 -7.24
C LEU A 27 -1.82 -3.97 -6.66
N LEU A 28 -0.55 -4.31 -6.91
CA LEU A 28 0.59 -3.47 -6.55
C LEU A 28 0.48 -2.07 -7.17
N ALA A 29 0.24 -1.99 -8.48
CA ALA A 29 0.12 -0.72 -9.17
C ALA A 29 -1.07 0.09 -8.64
N ALA A 30 -2.22 -0.56 -8.47
CA ALA A 30 -3.42 0.07 -7.93
C ALA A 30 -3.18 0.61 -6.51
N THR A 31 -2.60 -0.18 -5.61
CA THR A 31 -2.30 0.24 -4.23
C THR A 31 -1.28 1.38 -4.19
N LEU A 32 -0.25 1.35 -5.04
CA LEU A 32 0.71 2.46 -5.12
C LEU A 32 0.06 3.76 -5.61
N ILE A 33 -0.76 3.69 -6.65
CA ILE A 33 -1.46 4.87 -7.19
C ILE A 33 -2.44 5.41 -6.14
N LEU A 34 -3.27 4.55 -5.55
CA LEU A 34 -4.23 4.94 -4.52
C LEU A 34 -3.53 5.53 -3.30
N GLY A 35 -2.43 4.91 -2.85
CA GLY A 35 -1.62 5.40 -1.74
C GLY A 35 -0.98 6.75 -2.03
N ALA A 36 -0.43 6.94 -3.23
CA ALA A 36 0.14 8.23 -3.64
C ALA A 36 -0.94 9.33 -3.69
N VAL A 37 -2.10 9.03 -4.28
CA VAL A 37 -3.24 9.98 -4.32
C VAL A 37 -3.70 10.32 -2.90
N ALA A 38 -3.91 9.32 -2.04
CA ALA A 38 -4.33 9.54 -0.66
C ALA A 38 -3.29 10.37 0.11
N PHE A 39 -2.01 10.01 0.01
CA PHE A 39 -0.94 10.70 0.70
C PHE A 39 -0.85 12.17 0.29
N VAL A 40 -0.85 12.47 -1.00
CA VAL A 40 -0.74 13.85 -1.51
C VAL A 40 -1.99 14.66 -1.18
N THR A 41 -3.18 14.09 -1.37
CA THR A 41 -4.43 14.82 -1.16
C THR A 41 -4.75 15.03 0.32
N GLY A 42 -4.23 14.18 1.22
CA GLY A 42 -4.40 14.30 2.66
C GLY A 42 -3.80 15.57 3.28
N PHE A 43 -2.89 16.25 2.58
CA PHE A 43 -2.34 17.55 3.02
C PHE A 43 -3.25 18.74 2.70
N PHE A 44 -4.39 18.52 2.05
CA PHE A 44 -5.34 19.56 1.69
C PHE A 44 -6.69 19.33 2.38
N ASP A 45 -7.07 20.22 3.29
CA ASP A 45 -8.30 20.10 4.10
C ASP A 45 -9.57 19.93 3.25
N ASN A 46 -9.62 20.58 2.09
CA ASN A 46 -10.78 20.52 1.18
C ASN A 46 -10.89 19.20 0.39
N LEU A 47 -9.84 18.35 0.40
CA LEU A 47 -9.78 17.09 -0.34
C LEU A 47 -9.91 15.85 0.58
N HIS A 48 -10.37 16.05 1.82
CA HIS A 48 -10.47 14.98 2.82
C HIS A 48 -11.35 13.80 2.36
N LEU A 49 -12.43 14.04 1.61
CA LEU A 49 -13.27 12.99 1.02
C LEU A 49 -12.47 12.10 0.08
N LEU A 50 -11.73 12.71 -0.85
CA LEU A 50 -10.89 12.00 -1.80
C LEU A 50 -9.81 11.22 -1.06
N SER A 51 -9.07 11.87 -0.17
CA SER A 51 -8.00 11.26 0.63
C SER A 51 -8.49 10.07 1.46
N SER A 52 -9.66 10.21 2.10
CA SER A 52 -10.25 9.15 2.93
C SER A 52 -10.67 7.95 2.08
N TRP A 53 -11.35 8.17 0.96
CA TRP A 53 -11.79 7.05 0.12
C TRP A 53 -10.63 6.37 -0.60
N THR A 54 -9.72 7.12 -1.20
CA THR A 54 -8.54 6.53 -1.86
C THR A 54 -7.63 5.83 -0.86
N GLY A 55 -7.47 6.40 0.35
CA GLY A 55 -6.72 5.79 1.43
C GLY A 55 -7.36 4.49 1.92
N LEU A 56 -8.69 4.46 2.11
CA LEU A 56 -9.41 3.25 2.51
C LEU A 56 -9.30 2.13 1.47
N VAL A 57 -9.59 2.43 0.19
CA VAL A 57 -9.47 1.45 -0.90
C VAL A 57 -8.01 1.01 -1.07
N GLY A 58 -7.05 1.93 -0.92
CA GLY A 58 -5.62 1.64 -0.93
C GLY A 58 -5.20 0.68 0.18
N ILE A 59 -5.70 0.87 1.41
CA ILE A 59 -5.48 -0.06 2.53
C ILE A 59 -6.05 -1.44 2.20
N LEU A 60 -7.29 -1.52 1.72
CA LEU A 60 -7.96 -2.80 1.43
C LEU A 60 -7.24 -3.58 0.32
N THR A 61 -6.94 -2.91 -0.79
CA THR A 61 -6.21 -3.51 -1.93
C THR A 61 -4.79 -3.91 -1.52
N GLY A 62 -4.11 -3.07 -0.74
CA GLY A 62 -2.75 -3.32 -0.27
C GLY A 62 -2.69 -4.51 0.69
N ALA A 63 -3.61 -4.56 1.65
CA ALA A 63 -3.72 -5.65 2.61
C ALA A 63 -4.01 -6.98 1.90
N TYR A 64 -4.96 -6.98 0.95
CA TYR A 64 -5.24 -8.16 0.14
C TYR A 64 -4.03 -8.59 -0.70
N GLY A 65 -3.35 -7.62 -1.33
CA GLY A 65 -2.14 -7.85 -2.11
C GLY A 65 -1.04 -8.55 -1.32
N GLN A 66 -0.86 -8.21 -0.04
CA GLN A 66 0.13 -8.88 0.83
C GLN A 66 -0.11 -10.39 0.95
N PHE A 67 -1.37 -10.84 1.01
CA PHE A 67 -1.71 -12.25 1.17
C PHE A 67 -1.49 -13.09 -0.09
N ILE A 68 -1.57 -12.47 -1.27
CA ILE A 68 -1.45 -13.19 -2.55
C ILE A 68 -0.12 -12.97 -3.27
N SER A 69 0.74 -12.09 -2.76
CA SER A 69 2.02 -11.75 -3.36
C SER A 69 2.99 -12.93 -3.34
N VAL A 70 3.61 -13.17 -4.49
CA VAL A 70 4.54 -14.28 -4.70
C VAL A 70 5.96 -13.81 -4.48
N THR A 71 6.29 -12.60 -4.95
CA THR A 71 7.66 -12.08 -4.95
C THR A 71 7.92 -11.11 -3.80
N THR A 72 9.19 -10.98 -3.40
CA THR A 72 9.61 -10.00 -2.39
C THR A 72 9.41 -8.57 -2.89
N ARG A 73 9.66 -8.33 -4.19
CA ARG A 73 9.42 -7.04 -4.85
C ARG A 73 7.96 -6.60 -4.70
N GLU A 74 7.02 -7.51 -4.96
CA GLU A 74 5.59 -7.21 -4.84
C GLU A 74 5.23 -6.77 -3.43
N ARG A 75 5.62 -7.58 -2.45
CA ARG A 75 5.34 -7.34 -1.03
C ARG A 75 5.91 -6.00 -0.56
N PHE A 76 7.15 -5.73 -0.92
CA PHE A 76 7.84 -4.50 -0.50
C PHE A 76 7.15 -3.26 -1.06
N ALA A 77 6.84 -3.25 -2.35
CA ALA A 77 6.12 -2.13 -2.98
C ALA A 77 4.70 -1.97 -2.44
N LEU A 78 3.98 -3.07 -2.17
CA LEU A 78 2.66 -3.02 -1.54
C LEU A 78 2.73 -2.44 -0.11
N ILE A 79 3.78 -2.72 0.68
CA ILE A 79 3.95 -2.11 2.01
C ILE A 79 4.09 -0.59 1.88
N ILE A 80 4.87 -0.11 0.90
CA ILE A 80 5.02 1.33 0.64
C ILE A 80 3.67 1.95 0.30
N GLY A 81 2.93 1.35 -0.63
CA GLY A 81 1.60 1.84 -1.02
C GLY A 81 0.59 1.80 0.13
N LEU A 82 0.64 0.77 0.97
CA LEU A 82 -0.20 0.63 2.17
C LEU A 82 0.13 1.70 3.21
N GLY A 83 1.42 1.98 3.44
CA GLY A 83 1.86 3.07 4.33
C GLY A 83 1.38 4.44 3.84
N ALA A 84 1.54 4.74 2.55
CA ALA A 84 1.06 5.97 1.94
C ALA A 84 -0.48 6.09 2.05
N SER A 85 -1.20 5.00 1.78
CA SER A 85 -2.66 4.92 1.93
C SER A 85 -3.10 5.16 3.37
N ALA A 86 -2.41 4.60 4.35
CA ALA A 86 -2.71 4.75 5.76
C ALA A 86 -2.52 6.19 6.25
N ILE A 87 -1.44 6.86 5.83
CA ILE A 87 -1.21 8.27 6.16
C ILE A 87 -2.29 9.15 5.53
N GLY A 88 -2.56 8.98 4.23
CA GLY A 88 -3.60 9.74 3.54
C GLY A 88 -4.99 9.52 4.14
N PHE A 89 -5.32 8.27 4.47
CA PHE A 89 -6.58 7.93 5.15
C PHE A 89 -6.67 8.62 6.52
N TYR A 90 -5.61 8.53 7.33
CA TYR A 90 -5.56 9.15 8.66
C TYR A 90 -5.79 10.67 8.57
N LEU A 91 -5.11 11.35 7.66
CA LEU A 91 -5.28 12.78 7.45
C LEU A 91 -6.69 13.10 6.94
N GLY A 92 -7.21 12.36 5.95
CA GLY A 92 -8.58 12.55 5.47
C GLY A 92 -9.63 12.38 6.57
N MET A 93 -9.44 11.39 7.45
CA MET A 93 -10.29 11.18 8.61
C MET A 93 -10.21 12.34 9.61
N ALA A 94 -9.04 12.93 9.82
CA ALA A 94 -8.85 14.08 10.70
C ALA A 94 -9.53 15.36 10.19
N HIS A 95 -9.64 15.55 8.87
CA HIS A 95 -10.17 16.78 8.26
C HIS A 95 -11.67 16.73 7.91
N GLY A 96 -12.38 15.64 8.20
CA GLY A 96 -13.84 15.56 7.93
C GLY A 96 -14.38 14.15 7.66
N GLY A 97 -13.51 13.15 7.51
CA GLY A 97 -13.91 11.76 7.37
C GLY A 97 -14.51 11.41 6.01
N LEU A 98 -15.01 10.18 5.92
CA LEU A 98 -15.49 9.58 4.65
C LEU A 98 -16.75 10.25 4.06
N PHE A 99 -17.43 11.11 4.82
CA PHE A 99 -18.72 11.68 4.44
C PHE A 99 -18.80 13.21 4.60
N GLY A 100 -17.72 13.88 5.02
CA GLY A 100 -17.65 15.35 5.06
C GLY A 100 -18.78 16.05 5.83
N GLY A 101 -19.33 15.40 6.86
CA GLY A 101 -20.46 15.93 7.64
C GLY A 101 -21.86 15.79 6.99
N TRP A 102 -22.01 15.06 5.88
CA TRP A 102 -23.32 14.86 5.24
C TRP A 102 -24.31 14.02 6.08
N LEU A 103 -23.81 13.30 7.08
CA LEU A 103 -24.58 12.48 8.03
C LEU A 103 -24.87 13.19 9.37
N SER A 104 -24.51 14.47 9.51
CA SER A 104 -24.69 15.28 10.73
C SER A 104 -25.69 16.40 10.53
#